data_AF-A0A3N5QIU9-F1
#
_entry.id   AF-A0A3N5QIU9-F1
#
_cell.length_a   1.000
_cell.length_b   1.000
_cell.length_c   1.000
_cell.angle_alpha   90.00
_cell.angle_beta   90.00
_cell.angle_gamma   90.00
#
_symmetry.space_group_name_H-M   'P 1'
#
loop_
_entity.id
_entity.type
_entity.pdbx_description
1 polymer ?
#
loop_
_entity_poly.entity_id
_entity_poly.type
_entity_poly.pdbx_seq_one_letter_code
_entity_poly.pdbx_strand_id
1 'polypeptide(L)'
;MWKKEIFDLLPAENRPGMVTYTATRWGKLLDPKLTPVGEKTPTAADCYRFVLTNPRVDVCVCGLKNEAQMKEALYTLEHGPLNAEETARMTRIGDYVRAHTRFFEKK
;
A
#
# COMPACT_ATOMS: atom_id res chain seq x y z
N MET A 1 4.97 -0.04 -13.28
CA MET A 1 4.89 1.10 -14.23
C MET A 1 3.48 1.71 -14.19
N TRP A 2 3.14 2.48 -13.14
CA TRP A 2 1.88 3.26 -12.96
C TRP A 2 2.13 4.47 -12.03
N LYS A 3 3.18 4.43 -11.19
CA LYS A 3 3.71 5.59 -10.44
C LYS A 3 4.15 6.78 -11.31
N LYS A 4 4.26 6.63 -12.64
CA LYS A 4 4.78 7.67 -13.55
C LYS A 4 3.74 8.56 -14.23
N GLU A 5 2.44 8.36 -13.99
CA GLU A 5 1.43 9.04 -14.80
C GLU A 5 0.65 10.14 -14.08
N ILE A 6 0.48 10.08 -12.75
CA ILE A 6 -0.33 11.09 -12.04
C ILE A 6 0.48 12.06 -11.19
N PHE A 7 1.56 11.60 -10.54
CA PHE A 7 2.37 12.47 -9.68
C PHE A 7 3.15 13.52 -10.46
N ASP A 8 3.57 13.19 -11.68
CA ASP A 8 4.33 14.08 -12.57
C ASP A 8 3.43 15.14 -13.24
N LEU A 9 2.09 14.94 -13.21
CA LEU A 9 1.11 15.92 -13.70
C LEU A 9 0.76 16.98 -12.65
N LEU A 10 1.13 16.76 -11.39
CA LEU A 10 0.83 17.69 -10.31
C LEU A 10 1.92 18.76 -10.21
N PRO A 11 1.55 20.03 -9.96
CA PRO A 11 2.53 21.08 -9.75
C PRO A 11 3.41 20.76 -8.53
N ALA A 12 4.65 21.24 -8.55
CA ALA A 12 5.59 20.99 -7.45
C ALA A 12 5.11 21.65 -6.14
N GLU A 13 4.54 22.85 -6.26
CA GLU A 13 4.02 23.69 -5.18
C GLU A 13 2.50 23.85 -5.31
N ASN A 14 1.81 24.09 -4.20
CA ASN A 14 0.36 24.29 -4.14
C ASN A 14 -0.46 23.19 -4.84
N ARG A 15 0.07 21.95 -4.87
CA ARG A 15 -0.66 20.80 -5.40
C ARG A 15 -1.90 20.51 -4.54
N PRO A 16 -2.97 19.98 -5.13
CA PRO A 16 -4.06 19.39 -4.36
C PRO A 16 -3.54 18.33 -3.39
N GLY A 17 -4.21 18.23 -2.24
CA GLY A 17 -4.01 17.15 -1.30
C GLY A 17 -4.38 15.81 -1.94
N MET A 18 -3.57 14.79 -1.72
CA MET A 18 -3.74 13.48 -2.31
C MET A 18 -4.06 12.45 -1.24
N VAL A 19 -5.22 11.83 -1.44
CA VAL A 19 -5.78 10.81 -0.57
C VAL A 19 -5.70 9.47 -1.30
N THR A 20 -5.10 8.48 -0.64
CA THR A 20 -5.08 7.10 -1.11
C THR A 20 -6.11 6.27 -0.37
N TYR A 21 -6.71 5.31 -1.07
CA TYR A 21 -7.66 4.35 -0.50
C TYR A 21 -7.34 2.96 -1.06
N THR A 22 -7.89 1.92 -0.43
CA THR A 22 -7.67 0.52 -0.85
C THR A 22 -6.19 0.09 -0.90
N ALA A 23 -5.36 0.64 -0.01
CA ALA A 23 -3.91 0.36 0.05
C ALA A 23 -3.59 -1.14 0.22
N THR A 24 -4.47 -1.91 0.86
CA THR A 24 -4.35 -3.38 1.04
C THR A 24 -4.85 -4.17 -0.17
N ARG A 25 -5.33 -3.48 -1.22
CA ARG A 25 -6.03 -4.05 -2.37
C ARG A 25 -7.18 -4.97 -1.95
N TRP A 26 -8.09 -4.44 -1.14
CA TRP A 26 -9.23 -5.18 -0.57
C TRP A 26 -8.79 -6.45 0.19
N GLY A 27 -7.62 -6.42 0.82
CA GLY A 27 -7.05 -7.56 1.55
C GLY A 27 -6.27 -8.56 0.70
N LYS A 28 -6.24 -8.42 -0.64
CA LYS A 28 -5.46 -9.35 -1.50
C LYS A 28 -3.96 -9.34 -1.18
N LEU A 29 -3.41 -8.21 -0.74
CA LEU A 29 -2.01 -8.12 -0.31
C LEU A 29 -1.74 -8.76 1.05
N LEU A 30 -2.79 -9.04 1.83
CA LEU A 30 -2.70 -9.63 3.16
C LEU A 30 -3.01 -11.14 3.16
N ASP A 31 -3.30 -11.72 1.99
CA ASP A 31 -3.63 -13.13 1.85
C ASP A 31 -2.34 -13.96 1.62
N PRO A 32 -1.97 -14.86 2.54
CA PRO A 32 -0.82 -15.73 2.36
C PRO A 32 -0.89 -16.59 1.10
N LYS A 33 -2.10 -16.93 0.61
CA LYS A 33 -2.29 -17.72 -0.62
C LYS A 33 -1.88 -16.96 -1.88
N LEU A 34 -1.85 -15.63 -1.81
CA LEU A 34 -1.49 -14.74 -2.92
C LEU A 34 -0.06 -14.18 -2.76
N THR A 35 0.63 -14.51 -1.66
CA THR A 35 2.00 -14.07 -1.41
C THR A 35 2.98 -14.91 -2.25
N PRO A 36 3.98 -14.29 -2.91
CA PRO A 36 5.03 -15.04 -3.62
C PRO A 36 5.72 -16.06 -2.71
N VAL A 37 6.08 -17.22 -3.27
CA VAL A 37 6.85 -18.24 -2.52
C VAL A 37 8.17 -17.65 -2.04
N GLY A 38 8.48 -17.85 -0.75
CA GLY A 38 9.69 -17.33 -0.12
C GLY A 38 9.59 -15.89 0.40
N GLU A 39 8.49 -15.18 0.12
CA GLU A 39 8.22 -13.86 0.70
C GLU A 39 7.31 -13.98 1.93
N LYS A 40 7.56 -13.14 2.94
CA LYS A 40 6.63 -12.97 4.07
C LYS A 40 5.36 -12.26 3.56
N THR A 41 4.18 -12.64 4.05
CA THR A 41 2.95 -11.89 3.74
C THR A 41 3.00 -10.48 4.33
N PRO A 42 2.71 -9.43 3.53
CA PRO A 42 2.58 -8.07 4.04
C PRO A 42 1.52 -7.93 5.13
N THR A 43 1.80 -7.06 6.09
CA THR A 43 0.82 -6.57 7.07
C THR A 43 0.00 -5.40 6.49
N ALA A 44 -1.09 -5.01 7.17
CA ALA A 44 -1.81 -3.80 6.77
C ALA A 44 -0.93 -2.56 6.96
N ALA A 45 -0.14 -2.53 8.03
CA ALA A 45 0.83 -1.47 8.29
C ALA A 45 1.88 -1.37 7.16
N ASP A 46 2.41 -2.48 6.64
CA ASP A 46 3.33 -2.45 5.50
C ASP A 46 2.70 -1.77 4.28
N CYS A 47 1.43 -2.05 4.01
CA CYS A 47 0.68 -1.46 2.90
C CYS A 47 0.47 0.05 3.09
N TYR A 48 0.14 0.50 4.31
CA TYR A 48 -0.03 1.91 4.64
C TYR A 48 1.31 2.67 4.60
N ARG A 49 2.38 2.10 5.18
CA ARG A 49 3.74 2.66 5.11
C ARG A 49 4.20 2.78 3.65
N PHE A 50 3.94 1.76 2.82
CA PHE A 50 4.32 1.79 1.40
C PHE A 50 3.71 2.97 0.63
N VAL A 51 2.41 3.26 0.82
CA VAL A 51 1.78 4.40 0.13
C VAL A 51 2.25 5.74 0.68
N LEU A 52 2.44 5.84 2.01
CA LEU A 52 2.91 7.06 2.69
C LEU A 52 4.41 7.33 2.50
N THR A 53 5.17 6.35 1.99
CA THR A 53 6.57 6.54 1.62
C THR A 53 6.72 7.51 0.44
N ASN A 54 5.68 7.66 -0.38
CA ASN A 54 5.68 8.68 -1.42
C ASN A 54 5.33 10.05 -0.81
N PRO A 55 6.24 11.05 -0.84
CA PRO A 55 6.00 12.37 -0.27
C PRO A 55 4.89 13.16 -0.95
N ARG A 56 4.38 12.68 -2.10
CA ARG A 56 3.20 13.25 -2.75
C ARG A 56 1.89 12.81 -2.07
N VAL A 57 1.87 11.70 -1.32
CA VAL A 57 0.65 11.19 -0.66
C VAL A 57 0.52 11.85 0.71
N ASP A 58 -0.60 12.53 0.96
CA ASP A 58 -0.83 13.23 2.24
C ASP A 58 -1.66 12.38 3.22
N VAL A 59 -2.59 11.57 2.70
CA VAL A 59 -3.51 10.77 3.51
C VAL A 59 -3.63 9.36 2.94
N CYS A 60 -3.65 8.37 3.84
CA CYS A 60 -4.05 7.00 3.53
C CYS A 60 -5.30 6.62 4.34
N VAL A 61 -6.40 6.38 3.64
CA VAL A 61 -7.67 5.92 4.24
C VAL A 61 -7.58 4.43 4.54
N CYS A 62 -7.70 4.09 5.83
CA CYS A 62 -7.62 2.73 6.33
C CYS A 62 -8.99 2.04 6.33
N GLY A 63 -9.08 0.83 5.78
CA GLY A 63 -10.31 0.02 5.73
C GLY A 63 -10.44 -0.94 6.92
N LEU A 64 -10.50 -0.41 8.14
CA LEU A 64 -10.42 -1.17 9.38
C LEU A 64 -11.78 -1.75 9.78
N LYS A 65 -11.80 -2.96 10.37
CA LYS A 65 -13.01 -3.65 10.84
C LYS A 65 -13.13 -3.76 12.36
N ASN A 66 -12.03 -3.61 13.09
CA ASN A 66 -12.00 -3.77 14.54
C ASN A 66 -10.81 -3.04 15.18
N GLU A 67 -10.80 -2.99 16.51
CA GLU A 67 -9.78 -2.30 17.31
C GLU A 67 -8.37 -2.86 17.09
N ALA A 68 -8.23 -4.18 16.92
CA ALA A 68 -6.92 -4.79 16.66
C ALA A 68 -6.30 -4.26 15.36
N GLN A 69 -7.11 -4.11 14.30
CA GLN A 69 -6.66 -3.48 13.06
C GLN A 69 -6.36 -1.99 13.23
N MET A 70 -7.09 -1.28 14.10
CA MET A 70 -6.77 0.11 14.44
C MET A 70 -5.40 0.22 15.11
N LYS A 71 -5.10 -0.65 16.08
CA LYS A 71 -3.79 -0.72 16.73
C LYS A 71 -2.68 -1.04 15.71
N GLU A 72 -2.92 -1.98 14.80
CA GLU A 72 -1.97 -2.27 13.70
C GLU A 72 -1.78 -1.05 12.79
N ALA A 73 -2.84 -0.30 12.47
CA ALA A 73 -2.71 0.89 11.64
C ALA A 73 -1.85 1.98 12.32
N LEU A 74 -1.97 2.17 13.63
CA LEU A 74 -1.16 3.12 14.40
C LEU A 74 0.34 2.81 14.34
N TYR A 75 0.72 1.54 14.23
CA TYR A 75 2.12 1.12 14.03
C TYR A 75 2.77 1.80 12.81
N THR A 76 1.97 2.11 11.78
CA THR A 76 2.40 2.87 10.58
C THR A 76 2.97 4.24 10.95
N LEU A 77 2.31 4.94 11.89
CA LEU A 77 2.72 6.28 12.30
C LEU A 77 4.00 6.24 13.13
N GLU A 78 4.17 5.19 13.94
CA GLU A 78 5.35 5.00 14.79
C GLU A 78 6.61 4.67 13.98
N HIS A 79 6.48 3.93 12.87
CA HIS A 79 7.61 3.41 12.10
C HIS A 79 7.93 4.21 10.83
N GLY A 80 7.10 5.20 10.50
CA GLY A 80 7.33 6.11 9.38
C GLY A 80 7.43 5.42 8.01
N PRO A 81 8.06 6.07 7.02
CA PRO A 81 8.24 5.53 5.68
C PRO A 81 9.00 4.21 5.64
N LEU A 82 8.77 3.41 4.59
CA LEU A 82 9.61 2.26 4.27
C LEU A 82 10.99 2.72 3.79
N ASN A 83 12.02 1.96 4.14
CA ASN A 83 13.34 2.12 3.54
C ASN A 83 13.36 1.56 2.09
N ALA A 84 14.51 1.70 1.41
CA ALA A 84 14.65 1.29 0.01
C ALA A 84 14.44 -0.21 -0.21
N GLU A 85 14.93 -1.06 0.70
CA GLU A 85 14.79 -2.51 0.62
C GLU A 85 13.33 -2.94 0.84
N GLU A 86 12.69 -2.41 1.88
CA GLU A 86 11.27 -2.62 2.18
C GLU A 86 10.40 -2.17 1.00
N THR A 87 10.71 -1.02 0.41
CA THR A 87 10.00 -0.48 -0.76
C THR A 87 10.16 -1.38 -1.99
N ALA A 88 11.38 -1.86 -2.24
CA ALA A 88 11.64 -2.78 -3.35
C ALA A 88 10.88 -4.10 -3.15
N ARG A 89 10.88 -4.64 -1.92
CA ARG A 89 10.12 -5.83 -1.56
C ARG A 89 8.62 -5.65 -1.78
N MET A 90 8.04 -4.59 -1.23
CA MET A 90 6.61 -4.31 -1.38
C MET A 90 6.21 -4.09 -2.84
N THR A 91 7.09 -3.51 -3.65
CA THR A 91 6.88 -3.36 -5.10
C THR A 91 6.83 -4.73 -5.80
N ARG A 92 7.78 -5.63 -5.52
CA ARG A 92 7.79 -6.99 -6.10
C ARG A 92 6.53 -7.79 -5.73
N ILE A 93 6.13 -7.76 -4.45
CA ILE A 93 4.92 -8.44 -3.99
C ILE A 93 3.68 -7.84 -4.67
N GLY A 94 3.59 -6.52 -4.75
CA GLY A 94 2.49 -5.83 -5.41
C GLY A 94 2.36 -6.18 -6.90
N ASP A 95 3.49 -6.21 -7.62
CA ASP A 95 3.53 -6.61 -9.03
C ASP A 95 3.14 -8.08 -9.23
N TYR A 96 3.60 -8.98 -8.34
CA TYR A 96 3.20 -10.38 -8.36
C TYR A 96 1.69 -10.55 -8.13
N VAL A 97 1.14 -9.96 -7.06
CA VAL A 97 -0.30 -10.03 -6.77
C VAL A 97 -1.11 -9.41 -7.91
N ARG A 98 -0.59 -8.38 -8.57
CA ARG A 98 -1.23 -7.80 -9.77
C ARG A 98 -1.26 -8.75 -10.95
N ALA A 99 -0.18 -9.46 -11.23
CA ALA A 99 -0.14 -10.42 -12.33
C ALA A 99 -1.04 -11.64 -12.07
N HIS A 100 -1.21 -12.03 -10.80
CA HIS A 100 -1.89 -13.28 -10.42
C HIS A 100 -3.33 -13.10 -9.92
N THR A 101 -3.83 -11.86 -9.85
CA THR A 101 -5.22 -11.59 -9.43
C THR A 101 -5.93 -10.65 -10.39
N ARG A 102 -7.13 -11.03 -10.81
CA ARG A 102 -7.98 -10.15 -11.64
C ARG A 102 -8.61 -9.03 -10.81
N PHE A 103 -8.88 -7.92 -11.48
CA PHE A 103 -9.70 -6.83 -10.95
C PHE A 103 -11.15 -7.32 -10.94
N PHE A 104 -11.80 -7.30 -9.77
CA PHE A 104 -13.13 -7.86 -9.50
C PHE A 104 -13.29 -9.36 -9.82
N GLU A 105 -13.17 -10.21 -8.79
CA GLU A 105 -13.92 -11.47 -8.76
C GLU A 105 -15.30 -11.13 -8.21
N LYS A 106 -16.35 -11.37 -9.01
CA LYS A 106 -17.72 -11.32 -8.49
C LYS A 106 -17.80 -12.32 -7.33
N LYS A 107 -18.15 -11.82 -6.14
CA LYS A 107 -18.67 -12.68 -5.08
C LYS A 107 -19.95 -13.35 -5.56
#